data_AF-A0A958QWD5-F1
#
_entry.id   AF-A0A958QWD5-F1
#
_cell.length_a   1.000
_cell.length_b   1.000
_cell.length_c   1.000
_cell.angle_alpha   90.00
_cell.angle_beta   90.00
_cell.angle_gamma   90.00
#
_symmetry.space_group_name_H-M   'P 1'
#
loop_
_entity.id
_entity.type
_entity.pdbx_description
1 polymer ?
#
loop_
_entity_poly.entity_id
_entity_poly.type
_entity_poly.pdbx_seq_one_letter_code
_entity_poly.pdbx_strand_id
1 'polypeptide(L)'
;MSENLTNLKSFVEFAQRYRHEPSVARELFRATSPSRPLRARLSVFHKDLQRRVNAKQALTQSTATESDALRALEHLGIGEVVMISPEAHHAQAGGLAQVIQGLSAAFERSGLGVTVISPLYERSICGRHRGAEELIRDGVRIGGTLQPLSKLGTVTVPFGPTKRSGEGSIVRSASRETVEVYRASSGRLQLLFLRHAGLAQELYGERSSYDAIRSVVFLCRGALEVLSNPSFCEEPHIILTNDWISGAVPGLLRTDPRYLAEKRFSNTRVVHVIHNCGRAYQGRPNTNEFGEDLWPLLNLSDEHFFGFADPTDSYLFNMTAAALFHLNGAVIAVSKPYAQQLLTPEGGDGLESYFQRRRDVLFGISNGVSAAELQRVFQQHGSLARGATV
;
A
#
# COMPACT_ATOMS: atom_id res chain seq x y z
N MET A 1 -6.85 -33.41 18.38
CA MET A 1 -7.09 -33.05 16.96
C MET A 1 -5.79 -33.21 16.16
N SER A 2 -5.25 -34.43 16.14
CA SER A 2 -4.01 -34.81 15.46
C SER A 2 -4.30 -35.82 14.36
N GLU A 3 -5.38 -35.63 13.62
CA GLU A 3 -5.80 -36.58 12.59
C GLU A 3 -4.95 -36.38 11.32
N ASN A 4 -3.92 -37.21 11.23
CA ASN A 4 -3.31 -37.75 10.02
C ASN A 4 -3.12 -36.80 8.82
N LEU A 5 -2.17 -35.88 8.93
CA LEU A 5 -1.48 -35.25 7.79
C LEU A 5 -0.39 -36.18 7.21
N THR A 6 -0.67 -37.48 7.06
CA THR A 6 0.32 -38.49 6.69
C THR A 6 0.48 -38.68 5.17
N ASN A 7 -0.44 -38.16 4.36
CA ASN A 7 -0.36 -38.20 2.89
C ASN A 7 -0.81 -36.88 2.22
N LEU A 8 -0.40 -36.67 0.97
CA LEU A 8 -0.62 -35.43 0.21
C LEU A 8 -2.10 -35.03 0.12
N LYS A 9 -2.99 -36.02 -0.03
CA LYS A 9 -4.44 -35.80 -0.14
C LYS A 9 -5.03 -35.23 1.16
N SER A 10 -4.68 -35.82 2.31
CA SER A 10 -5.08 -35.30 3.63
C SER A 10 -4.54 -33.89 3.93
N PHE A 11 -3.36 -33.56 3.40
CA PHE A 11 -2.75 -32.22 3.52
C PHE A 11 -3.47 -31.18 2.66
N VAL A 12 -3.84 -31.53 1.43
CA VAL A 12 -4.61 -30.66 0.53
C VAL A 12 -6.01 -30.41 1.09
N GLU A 13 -6.67 -31.45 1.62
CA GLU A 13 -7.97 -31.33 2.29
C GLU A 13 -7.88 -30.44 3.54
N PHE A 14 -6.80 -30.53 4.32
CA PHE A 14 -6.53 -29.65 5.46
C PHE A 14 -6.31 -28.19 5.01
N ALA A 15 -5.42 -27.95 4.05
CA ALA A 15 -5.15 -26.60 3.55
C ALA A 15 -6.41 -25.94 2.94
N GLN A 16 -7.26 -26.73 2.28
CA GLN A 16 -8.55 -26.25 1.75
C GLN A 16 -9.57 -25.98 2.84
N ARG A 17 -9.64 -26.83 3.87
CA ARG A 17 -10.56 -26.68 5.01
C ARG A 17 -10.27 -25.43 5.84
N TYR A 18 -9.00 -25.08 5.98
CA TYR A 18 -8.57 -23.95 6.81
C TYR A 18 -8.21 -22.70 6.00
N ARG A 19 -8.40 -22.67 4.68
CA ARG A 19 -8.06 -21.53 3.79
C ARG A 19 -8.71 -20.17 4.15
N HIS A 20 -9.68 -20.18 5.05
CA HIS A 20 -10.42 -19.02 5.53
C HIS A 20 -9.96 -18.56 6.93
N GLU A 21 -9.06 -19.30 7.58
CA GLU A 21 -8.48 -18.94 8.86
C GLU A 21 -7.29 -17.97 8.66
N PRO A 22 -7.22 -16.83 9.36
CA PRO A 22 -6.16 -15.83 9.21
C PRO A 22 -4.72 -16.34 9.45
N SER A 23 -4.58 -17.55 10.02
CA SER A 23 -3.32 -18.08 10.50
C SER A 23 -2.94 -19.47 9.94
N VAL A 24 -3.37 -19.81 8.72
CA VAL A 24 -3.07 -21.12 8.09
C VAL A 24 -1.59 -21.50 8.17
N ALA A 25 -0.67 -20.57 7.94
CA ALA A 25 0.77 -20.84 8.05
C ALA A 25 1.21 -21.18 9.49
N ARG A 26 0.60 -20.54 10.49
CA ARG A 26 0.87 -20.75 11.92
C ARG A 26 0.25 -22.07 12.41
N GLU A 27 -0.97 -22.40 11.99
CA GLU A 27 -1.62 -23.67 12.31
C GLU A 27 -1.01 -24.84 11.53
N LEU A 28 -0.58 -24.66 10.28
CA LEU A 28 0.25 -25.63 9.56
C LEU A 28 1.59 -25.87 10.27
N PHE A 29 2.26 -24.80 10.71
CA PHE A 29 3.51 -24.93 11.46
C PHE A 29 3.29 -25.59 12.83
N ARG A 30 2.21 -25.26 13.54
CA ARG A 30 1.85 -25.83 14.84
C ARG A 30 1.43 -27.29 14.75
N ALA A 31 0.64 -27.66 13.74
CA ALA A 31 0.22 -29.03 13.45
C ALA A 31 1.37 -29.94 13.00
N THR A 32 2.42 -29.37 12.38
CA THR A 32 3.57 -30.12 11.86
C THR A 32 4.82 -30.06 12.75
N SER A 33 4.84 -29.15 13.73
CA SER A 33 5.89 -29.02 14.76
C SER A 33 6.27 -30.32 15.48
N PRO A 34 5.32 -31.23 15.83
CA PRO A 34 5.66 -32.47 16.55
C PRO A 34 6.45 -33.49 15.73
N SER A 35 6.39 -33.42 14.39
CA SER A 35 6.93 -34.47 13.52
C SER A 35 8.12 -33.99 12.69
N ARG A 36 9.33 -34.33 13.16
CA ARG A 36 10.59 -34.10 12.44
C ARG A 36 10.59 -34.68 11.01
N PRO A 37 10.03 -35.87 10.74
CA PRO A 37 9.89 -36.41 9.38
C PRO A 37 8.96 -35.58 8.48
N LEU A 38 7.87 -35.03 9.02
CA LEU A 38 6.95 -34.17 8.26
C LEU A 38 7.60 -32.84 7.90
N ARG A 39 8.35 -32.23 8.84
CA ARG A 39 9.15 -31.02 8.57
C ARG A 39 10.22 -31.26 7.52
N ALA A 40 10.90 -32.41 7.57
CA ALA A 40 11.86 -32.80 6.54
C ALA A 40 11.18 -32.95 5.17
N ARG A 41 9.99 -33.57 5.11
CA ARG A 41 9.20 -33.68 3.86
C ARG A 41 8.68 -32.34 3.35
N LEU A 42 8.17 -31.45 4.21
CA LEU A 42 7.74 -30.09 3.83
C LEU A 42 8.91 -29.22 3.36
N SER A 43 10.08 -29.35 3.99
CA SER A 43 11.30 -28.69 3.56
C SER A 43 11.79 -29.23 2.22
N VAL A 44 11.70 -30.55 2.00
CA VAL A 44 12.00 -31.19 0.71
C VAL A 44 11.00 -30.74 -0.35
N PHE A 45 9.70 -30.67 -0.05
CA PHE A 45 8.67 -30.15 -0.94
C PHE A 45 8.88 -28.68 -1.27
N HIS A 46 9.19 -27.83 -0.30
CA HIS A 46 9.52 -26.41 -0.51
C HIS A 46 10.78 -26.25 -1.37
N LYS A 47 11.82 -27.06 -1.14
CA LYS A 47 13.06 -27.06 -1.94
C LYS A 47 12.87 -27.65 -3.33
N ASP A 48 11.96 -28.60 -3.50
CA ASP A 48 11.59 -29.17 -4.80
C ASP A 48 10.71 -28.18 -5.58
N LEU A 49 9.79 -27.48 -4.90
CA LEU A 49 9.01 -26.37 -5.45
C LEU A 49 9.91 -25.25 -5.94
N GLN A 50 10.83 -24.77 -5.10
CA GLN A 50 11.78 -23.72 -5.47
C GLN A 50 12.63 -24.14 -6.68
N ARG A 51 13.04 -25.42 -6.75
CA ARG A 51 13.75 -25.97 -7.90
C ARG A 51 12.90 -25.99 -9.16
N ARG A 52 11.63 -26.41 -9.08
CA ARG A 52 10.69 -26.44 -10.24
C ARG A 52 10.30 -25.05 -10.73
N VAL A 53 10.09 -24.11 -9.81
CA VAL A 53 9.85 -22.69 -10.12
C VAL A 53 11.06 -22.06 -10.80
N ASN A 54 12.27 -22.33 -10.30
CA ASN A 54 13.52 -21.85 -10.91
C ASN A 54 13.85 -22.54 -12.25
N ALA A 55 13.39 -23.77 -12.48
CA ALA A 55 13.62 -24.52 -13.70
C ALA A 55 12.63 -24.21 -14.85
N LYS A 56 11.61 -23.37 -14.63
CA LYS A 56 10.60 -22.93 -15.63
C LYS A 56 9.90 -24.04 -16.45
N GLN A 57 9.98 -25.31 -16.05
CA GLN A 57 9.32 -26.41 -16.75
C GLN A 57 8.59 -27.35 -15.79
N ALA A 58 7.44 -27.83 -16.28
CA ALA A 58 6.50 -28.80 -15.70
C ALA A 58 5.38 -28.25 -14.81
N LEU A 59 4.44 -27.51 -15.42
CA LEU A 59 3.06 -27.34 -14.91
C LEU A 59 2.03 -27.96 -15.87
N THR A 60 2.42 -28.98 -16.64
CA THR A 60 1.56 -29.56 -17.70
C THR A 60 0.74 -30.78 -17.29
N GLN A 61 0.86 -31.28 -16.06
CA GLN A 61 0.05 -32.42 -15.58
C GLN A 61 -0.32 -32.33 -14.10
N SER A 62 -0.71 -31.14 -13.64
CA SER A 62 -1.29 -30.98 -12.30
C SER A 62 -2.80 -30.97 -12.44
N THR A 63 -3.52 -31.73 -11.61
CA THR A 63 -4.97 -31.57 -11.48
C THR A 63 -5.29 -30.12 -11.05
N ALA A 64 -6.42 -29.55 -11.47
CA ALA A 64 -6.77 -28.16 -11.19
C ALA A 64 -6.66 -27.82 -9.70
N THR A 65 -7.01 -28.78 -8.85
CA THR A 65 -6.95 -28.73 -7.39
C THR A 65 -5.52 -28.64 -6.83
N GLU A 66 -4.55 -29.32 -7.45
CA GLU A 66 -3.12 -29.23 -7.09
C GLU A 66 -2.52 -27.90 -7.56
N SER A 67 -2.94 -27.37 -8.71
CA SER A 67 -2.51 -26.06 -9.22
C SER A 67 -2.99 -24.92 -8.31
N ASP A 68 -4.23 -25.01 -7.83
CA ASP A 68 -4.79 -24.04 -6.90
C ASP A 68 -4.15 -24.13 -5.50
N ALA A 69 -3.82 -25.34 -5.05
CA ALA A 69 -3.05 -25.54 -3.82
C ALA A 69 -1.61 -25.01 -3.95
N LEU A 70 -0.95 -25.22 -5.10
CA LEU A 70 0.37 -24.69 -5.43
C LEU A 70 0.37 -23.16 -5.44
N ARG A 71 -0.64 -22.52 -6.05
CA ARG A 71 -0.81 -21.05 -6.03
C ARG A 71 -1.10 -20.52 -4.63
N ALA A 72 -1.92 -21.22 -3.85
CA ALA A 72 -2.15 -20.87 -2.45
C ALA A 72 -0.87 -21.01 -1.61
N LEU A 73 -0.02 -22.01 -1.90
CA LEU A 73 1.28 -22.24 -1.26
C LEU A 73 2.36 -21.24 -1.70
N GLU A 74 2.35 -20.79 -2.96
CA GLU A 74 3.17 -19.67 -3.45
C GLU A 74 2.83 -18.36 -2.73
N HIS A 75 1.62 -18.25 -2.19
CA HIS A 75 1.09 -17.04 -1.54
C HIS A 75 1.00 -17.18 -0.02
N LEU A 76 1.25 -18.37 0.53
CA LEU A 76 1.33 -18.68 1.96
C LEU A 76 2.50 -17.96 2.70
N GLY A 77 3.08 -16.92 2.10
CA GLY A 77 4.02 -16.00 2.75
C GLY A 77 3.91 -14.53 2.31
N ILE A 78 3.03 -14.17 1.37
CA ILE A 78 2.68 -12.76 1.12
C ILE A 78 1.36 -12.57 1.86
N GLY A 79 1.36 -11.88 3.01
CA GLY A 79 0.11 -11.49 3.64
C GLY A 79 -0.61 -10.42 2.83
N GLU A 80 -1.30 -9.51 3.48
CA GLU A 80 -2.16 -8.57 2.76
C GLU A 80 -1.36 -7.57 1.93
N VAL A 81 -1.77 -7.40 0.67
CA VAL A 81 -1.29 -6.32 -0.20
C VAL A 81 -2.22 -5.14 -0.02
N VAL A 82 -1.70 -4.06 0.53
CA VAL A 82 -2.46 -2.83 0.76
C VAL A 82 -2.13 -1.82 -0.32
N MET A 83 -3.14 -1.16 -0.88
CA MET A 83 -2.98 -0.07 -1.85
C MET A 83 -3.55 1.20 -1.24
N ILE A 84 -2.73 2.24 -1.08
CA ILE A 84 -3.16 3.56 -0.59
C ILE A 84 -3.19 4.51 -1.77
N SER A 85 -4.35 5.10 -2.05
CA SER A 85 -4.53 5.96 -3.22
C SER A 85 -5.66 6.98 -3.04
N PRO A 86 -5.49 8.23 -3.52
CA PRO A 86 -6.58 9.20 -3.56
C PRO A 86 -7.68 8.80 -4.55
N GLU A 87 -7.34 7.99 -5.56
CA GLU A 87 -8.27 7.45 -6.56
C GLU A 87 -8.51 5.95 -6.33
N ALA A 88 -9.73 5.48 -6.54
CA ALA A 88 -10.10 4.07 -6.37
C ALA A 88 -11.36 3.71 -7.17
N HIS A 89 -12.08 2.67 -6.77
CA HIS A 89 -13.25 2.15 -7.47
C HIS A 89 -14.39 3.17 -7.58
N HIS A 90 -14.54 4.03 -6.57
CA HIS A 90 -15.57 5.07 -6.49
C HIS A 90 -15.12 6.43 -7.02
N ALA A 91 -13.82 6.64 -7.22
CA ALA A 91 -13.24 7.92 -7.58
C ALA A 91 -12.21 7.79 -8.70
N GLN A 92 -12.61 8.22 -9.90
CA GLN A 92 -11.91 8.06 -11.17
C GLN A 92 -11.71 9.44 -11.82
N ALA A 93 -10.57 10.09 -11.56
CA ALA A 93 -10.21 11.32 -12.27
C ALA A 93 -9.32 11.05 -13.48
N GLY A 94 -8.59 9.93 -13.49
CA GLY A 94 -7.70 9.59 -14.60
C GLY A 94 -7.28 8.12 -14.65
N GLY A 95 -6.13 7.87 -15.28
CA GLY A 95 -5.59 6.53 -15.48
C GLY A 95 -5.21 5.81 -14.17
N LEU A 96 -4.93 6.55 -13.10
CA LEU A 96 -4.57 5.99 -11.80
C LEU A 96 -5.68 5.07 -11.26
N ALA A 97 -6.94 5.50 -11.28
CA ALA A 97 -8.05 4.67 -10.82
C ALA A 97 -8.20 3.35 -11.58
N GLN A 98 -7.93 3.36 -12.90
CA GLN A 98 -7.97 2.16 -13.74
C GLN A 98 -6.84 1.20 -13.37
N VAL A 99 -5.65 1.72 -13.06
CA VAL A 99 -4.52 0.92 -12.58
C VAL A 99 -4.86 0.27 -11.25
N ILE A 100 -5.41 1.01 -10.29
CA ILE A 100 -5.81 0.46 -8.98
C ILE A 100 -6.81 -0.69 -9.15
N GLN A 101 -7.87 -0.48 -9.94
CA GLN A 101 -8.90 -1.49 -10.19
C GLN A 101 -8.33 -2.73 -10.91
N GLY A 102 -7.47 -2.50 -11.90
CA GLY A 102 -6.82 -3.57 -12.66
C GLY A 102 -5.89 -4.41 -11.79
N LEU A 103 -5.04 -3.76 -10.99
CA LEU A 103 -4.10 -4.43 -10.07
C LEU A 103 -4.84 -5.18 -8.97
N SER A 104 -5.81 -4.53 -8.31
CA SER A 104 -6.54 -5.15 -7.21
C SER A 104 -7.26 -6.41 -7.66
N ALA A 105 -7.91 -6.37 -8.83
CA ALA A 105 -8.56 -7.54 -9.41
C ALA A 105 -7.55 -8.60 -9.88
N ALA A 106 -6.37 -8.22 -10.37
CA ALA A 106 -5.32 -9.16 -10.77
C ALA A 106 -4.72 -9.91 -9.58
N PHE A 107 -4.47 -9.21 -8.46
CA PHE A 107 -4.00 -9.82 -7.22
C PHE A 107 -5.06 -10.73 -6.61
N GLU A 108 -6.32 -10.31 -6.60
CA GLU A 108 -7.42 -11.14 -6.11
C GLU A 108 -7.55 -12.44 -6.93
N ARG A 109 -7.51 -12.35 -8.28
CA ARG A 109 -7.50 -13.54 -9.17
C ARG A 109 -6.30 -14.45 -8.95
N SER A 110 -5.19 -13.90 -8.46
CA SER A 110 -4.00 -14.67 -8.09
C SER A 110 -4.15 -15.31 -6.70
N GLY A 111 -5.21 -14.99 -5.96
CA GLY A 111 -5.50 -15.50 -4.62
C GLY A 111 -4.95 -14.66 -3.49
N LEU A 112 -4.42 -13.46 -3.74
CA LEU A 112 -3.92 -12.57 -2.70
C LEU A 112 -5.07 -11.85 -1.97
N GLY A 113 -4.90 -11.61 -0.67
CA GLY A 113 -5.71 -10.65 0.06
C GLY A 113 -5.31 -9.24 -0.34
N VAL A 114 -6.29 -8.41 -0.73
CA VAL A 114 -6.03 -7.06 -1.21
C VAL A 114 -6.92 -6.09 -0.46
N THR A 115 -6.31 -5.10 0.17
CA THR A 115 -7.03 -3.96 0.76
C THR A 115 -6.67 -2.69 0.01
N VAL A 116 -7.67 -1.95 -0.45
CA VAL A 116 -7.50 -0.61 -1.04
C VAL A 116 -8.03 0.43 -0.05
N ILE A 117 -7.18 1.36 0.38
CA ILE A 117 -7.53 2.48 1.25
C ILE A 117 -7.62 3.75 0.43
N SER A 118 -8.77 4.44 0.50
CA SER A 118 -9.00 5.68 -0.25
C SER A 118 -9.95 6.63 0.51
N PRO A 119 -9.89 7.96 0.30
CA PRO A 119 -10.86 8.87 0.89
C PRO A 119 -12.29 8.60 0.42
N LEU A 120 -13.28 8.69 1.31
CA LEU A 120 -14.69 8.81 0.95
C LEU A 120 -15.01 10.30 0.76
N TYR A 121 -15.01 10.77 -0.48
CA TYR A 121 -15.22 12.19 -0.77
C TYR A 121 -16.68 12.60 -0.54
N GLU A 122 -16.91 13.72 0.15
CA GLU A 122 -18.26 14.21 0.46
C GLU A 122 -19.01 14.67 -0.79
N ARG A 123 -18.36 15.50 -1.62
CA ARG A 123 -18.97 16.04 -2.84
C ARG A 123 -18.88 15.04 -3.98
N SER A 124 -19.88 15.01 -4.84
CA SER A 124 -19.74 14.36 -6.14
C SER A 124 -19.11 15.34 -7.14
N ILE A 125 -18.23 14.82 -7.99
CA ILE A 125 -17.77 15.54 -9.19
C ILE A 125 -18.25 14.74 -10.39
N CYS A 126 -19.08 15.39 -11.22
CA CYS A 126 -19.70 14.78 -12.39
C CYS A 126 -18.65 14.06 -13.26
N GLY A 127 -18.90 12.78 -13.55
CA GLY A 127 -18.02 11.94 -14.36
C GLY A 127 -16.72 11.49 -13.67
N ARG A 128 -16.43 11.94 -12.44
CA ARG A 128 -15.23 11.54 -11.70
C ARG A 128 -15.53 10.70 -10.46
N HIS A 129 -16.45 11.11 -9.61
CA HIS A 129 -16.81 10.34 -8.41
C HIS A 129 -18.20 10.66 -7.88
N ARG A 130 -18.76 9.69 -7.17
CA ARG A 130 -20.00 9.83 -6.38
C ARG A 130 -19.67 10.34 -4.98
N GLY A 131 -20.57 11.12 -4.41
CA GLY A 131 -20.42 11.63 -3.05
C GLY A 131 -20.58 10.54 -1.98
N ALA A 132 -20.13 10.83 -0.76
CA ALA A 132 -20.13 9.91 0.35
C ALA A 132 -21.53 9.39 0.68
N GLU A 133 -22.53 10.27 0.74
CA GLU A 133 -23.92 9.89 1.02
C GLU A 133 -24.51 8.96 -0.05
N GLU A 134 -24.20 9.22 -1.32
CA GLU A 134 -24.61 8.36 -2.42
C GLU A 134 -23.97 6.97 -2.30
N LEU A 135 -22.67 6.90 -1.99
CA LEU A 135 -21.94 5.64 -1.82
C LEU A 135 -22.43 4.85 -0.61
N ILE A 136 -22.73 5.52 0.50
CA ILE A 136 -23.29 4.88 1.68
C ILE A 136 -24.68 4.31 1.39
N ARG A 137 -25.52 5.05 0.65
CA ARG A 137 -26.88 4.63 0.29
C ARG A 137 -26.89 3.49 -0.74
N ASP A 138 -26.17 3.66 -1.85
CA ASP A 138 -26.30 2.76 -2.99
C ASP A 138 -25.18 1.71 -3.07
N GLY A 139 -24.11 1.83 -2.29
CA GLY A 139 -22.95 0.97 -2.37
C GLY A 139 -21.96 1.33 -3.49
N VAL A 140 -20.87 0.57 -3.55
CA VAL A 140 -19.76 0.71 -4.51
C VAL A 140 -19.67 -0.52 -5.41
N ARG A 141 -19.29 -0.33 -6.69
CA ARG A 141 -19.11 -1.45 -7.61
C ARG A 141 -17.72 -2.07 -7.46
N ILE A 142 -17.68 -3.38 -7.23
CA ILE A 142 -16.46 -4.19 -7.20
C ILE A 142 -16.68 -5.38 -8.14
N GLY A 143 -15.84 -5.53 -9.17
CA GLY A 143 -15.96 -6.64 -10.13
C GLY A 143 -17.31 -6.70 -10.89
N GLY A 144 -17.98 -5.55 -11.06
CA GLY A 144 -19.31 -5.46 -11.70
C GLY A 144 -20.49 -5.64 -10.74
N THR A 145 -20.26 -6.17 -9.54
CA THR A 145 -21.28 -6.35 -8.50
C THR A 145 -21.32 -5.14 -7.57
N LEU A 146 -22.53 -4.77 -7.13
CA LEU A 146 -22.72 -3.69 -6.16
C LEU A 146 -22.54 -4.23 -4.74
N GLN A 147 -21.64 -3.62 -3.98
CA GLN A 147 -21.33 -4.01 -2.60
C GLN A 147 -21.76 -2.90 -1.64
N PRO A 148 -22.49 -3.22 -0.56
CA PRO A 148 -22.91 -2.22 0.42
C PRO A 148 -21.70 -1.71 1.22
N LEU A 149 -21.78 -0.44 1.63
CA LEU A 149 -20.82 0.14 2.56
C LEU A 149 -21.30 -0.09 3.99
N SER A 150 -20.38 -0.53 4.86
CA SER A 150 -20.62 -0.71 6.29
C SER A 150 -19.66 0.16 7.08
N LYS A 151 -20.15 0.90 8.08
CA LYS A 151 -19.28 1.64 8.99
C LYS A 151 -18.57 0.62 9.91
N LEU A 152 -17.25 0.64 9.88
CA LEU A 152 -16.41 -0.30 10.60
C LEU A 152 -15.95 0.25 11.95
N GLY A 153 -15.75 1.57 12.03
CA GLY A 153 -15.33 2.25 13.25
C GLY A 153 -14.77 3.63 12.97
N THR A 154 -13.88 4.07 13.84
CA THR A 154 -13.15 5.35 13.70
C THR A 154 -11.67 5.16 14.03
N VAL A 155 -10.84 6.04 13.46
CA VAL A 155 -9.44 6.22 13.83
C VAL A 155 -9.19 7.68 14.18
N THR A 156 -8.18 7.93 15.01
CA THR A 156 -7.75 9.29 15.34
C THR A 156 -6.50 9.64 14.55
N VAL A 157 -6.57 10.67 13.72
CA VAL A 157 -5.45 11.15 12.92
C VAL A 157 -4.87 12.40 13.59
N PRO A 158 -3.66 12.35 14.17
CA PRO A 158 -3.04 13.53 14.77
C PRO A 158 -2.38 14.40 13.69
N PHE A 159 -2.62 15.70 13.81
CA PHE A 159 -1.95 16.77 13.09
C PHE A 159 -1.15 17.57 14.11
N GLY A 160 0.11 17.86 13.80
CA GLY A 160 0.88 18.75 14.67
C GLY A 160 0.43 20.21 14.50
N PRO A 161 1.01 21.14 15.27
CA PRO A 161 0.66 22.55 15.17
C PRO A 161 1.20 23.14 13.86
N THR A 162 0.91 24.41 13.61
CA THR A 162 1.72 25.25 12.71
C THR A 162 2.35 26.37 13.51
N LYS A 163 3.50 26.85 13.04
CA LYS A 163 4.29 27.86 13.75
C LYS A 163 4.53 29.06 12.86
N ARG A 164 4.69 30.24 13.45
CA ARG A 164 5.14 31.42 12.74
C ARG A 164 6.63 31.28 12.47
N SER A 165 7.01 31.45 11.21
CA SER A 165 8.39 31.35 10.77
C SER A 165 9.27 32.35 11.51
N GLY A 166 10.43 31.90 11.97
CA GLY A 166 11.41 32.71 12.71
C GLY A 166 11.06 33.01 14.18
N GLU A 167 9.79 32.95 14.57
CA GLU A 167 9.34 33.25 15.94
C GLU A 167 8.97 32.00 16.75
N GLY A 168 8.63 30.90 16.07
CA GLY A 168 8.23 29.64 16.71
C GLY A 168 6.88 29.69 17.43
N SER A 169 6.19 30.84 17.40
CA SER A 169 4.86 31.02 18.00
C SER A 169 3.82 30.18 17.28
N ILE A 170 2.93 29.53 18.02
CA ILE A 170 1.91 28.66 17.42
C ILE A 170 0.88 29.53 16.69
N VAL A 171 0.69 29.28 15.39
CA VAL A 171 -0.37 29.91 14.57
C VAL A 171 -1.64 29.06 14.67
N ARG A 172 -1.50 27.74 14.57
CA ARG A 172 -2.59 26.77 14.77
C ARG A 172 -2.15 25.69 15.73
N SER A 173 -3.00 25.41 16.71
CA SER A 173 -2.77 24.33 17.66
C SER A 173 -2.81 22.97 16.98
N ALA A 174 -2.06 22.02 17.53
CA ALA A 174 -2.16 20.62 17.14
C ALA A 174 -3.60 20.12 17.29
N SER A 175 -4.04 19.25 16.38
CA SER A 175 -5.39 18.68 16.39
C SER A 175 -5.37 17.16 16.26
N ARG A 176 -6.47 16.54 16.66
CA ARG A 176 -6.70 15.10 16.56
C ARG A 176 -8.06 14.89 15.91
N GLU A 177 -8.03 14.64 14.61
CA GLU A 177 -9.24 14.53 13.80
C GLU A 177 -9.77 13.09 13.88
N THR A 178 -11.07 12.94 14.14
CA THR A 178 -11.71 11.62 14.19
C THR A 178 -12.21 11.27 12.80
N VAL A 179 -11.58 10.27 12.18
CA VAL A 179 -11.89 9.83 10.82
C VAL A 179 -12.74 8.57 10.90
N GLU A 180 -13.86 8.56 10.17
CA GLU A 180 -14.72 7.40 10.09
C GLU A 180 -14.20 6.42 9.05
N VAL A 181 -14.22 5.13 9.37
CA VAL A 181 -13.76 4.07 8.48
C VAL A 181 -14.97 3.28 7.98
N TYR A 182 -15.16 3.27 6.66
CA TYR A 182 -16.18 2.46 5.99
C TYR A 182 -15.53 1.31 5.24
N ARG A 183 -16.27 0.21 5.05
CA ARG A 183 -15.80 -0.96 4.34
C ARG A 183 -16.82 -1.44 3.32
N ALA A 184 -16.32 -1.82 2.15
CA ALA A 184 -17.02 -2.67 1.19
C ALA A 184 -16.08 -3.81 0.79
N SER A 185 -16.60 -5.02 0.60
CA SER A 185 -15.77 -6.20 0.31
C SER A 185 -16.41 -7.06 -0.77
N SER A 186 -15.58 -7.68 -1.61
CA SER A 186 -15.98 -8.71 -2.56
C SER A 186 -14.87 -9.76 -2.61
N GLY A 187 -15.16 -11.00 -2.24
CA GLY A 187 -14.16 -12.06 -2.21
C GLY A 187 -13.00 -11.74 -1.27
N ARG A 188 -11.78 -11.65 -1.82
CA ARG A 188 -10.54 -11.30 -1.07
C ARG A 188 -10.14 -9.84 -1.24
N LEU A 189 -10.93 -9.07 -1.99
CA LEU A 189 -10.74 -7.64 -2.17
C LEU A 189 -11.60 -6.87 -1.16
N GLN A 190 -10.94 -6.04 -0.37
CA GLN A 190 -11.54 -5.11 0.57
C GLN A 190 -11.25 -3.67 0.16
N LEU A 191 -12.26 -2.83 0.19
CA LEU A 191 -12.14 -1.39 0.07
C LEU A 191 -12.40 -0.77 1.43
N LEU A 192 -11.44 -0.03 1.95
CA LEU A 192 -11.54 0.78 3.15
C LEU A 192 -11.61 2.25 2.77
N PHE A 193 -12.62 2.94 3.25
CA PHE A 193 -12.81 4.35 2.99
C PHE A 193 -12.60 5.20 4.24
N LEU A 194 -11.80 6.25 4.11
CA LEU A 194 -11.58 7.25 5.14
C LEU A 194 -12.53 8.42 4.91
N ARG A 195 -13.50 8.64 5.79
CA ARG A 195 -14.46 9.75 5.68
C ARG A 195 -14.19 10.80 6.74
N HIS A 196 -14.15 12.06 6.30
CA HIS A 196 -14.08 13.22 7.20
C HIS A 196 -14.61 14.47 6.50
N ALA A 197 -15.67 15.09 7.05
CA ALA A 197 -16.39 16.19 6.39
C ALA A 197 -15.50 17.38 6.00
N GLY A 198 -14.46 17.67 6.78
CA GLY A 198 -13.54 18.78 6.52
C GLY A 198 -12.28 18.44 5.72
N LEU A 199 -11.94 17.15 5.55
CA LEU A 199 -10.65 16.73 4.97
C LEU A 199 -10.82 15.94 3.67
N ALA A 200 -11.93 15.22 3.51
CA ALA A 200 -12.28 14.48 2.30
C ALA A 200 -13.39 15.19 1.53
N GLN A 201 -13.23 16.48 1.22
CA GLN A 201 -14.30 17.24 0.57
C GLN A 201 -14.51 16.84 -0.88
N GLU A 202 -13.43 16.80 -1.66
CA GLU A 202 -13.45 16.49 -3.09
C GLU A 202 -12.08 15.97 -3.53
N LEU A 203 -12.05 15.13 -4.57
CA LEU A 203 -10.82 14.61 -5.17
C LEU A 203 -10.00 15.72 -5.82
N TYR A 204 -8.72 15.83 -5.43
CA TYR A 204 -7.79 16.88 -5.90
C TYR A 204 -8.29 18.31 -5.66
N GLY A 205 -8.90 18.54 -4.48
CA GLY A 205 -9.53 19.80 -4.09
C GLY A 205 -8.62 20.78 -3.36
N GLU A 206 -7.32 20.51 -3.27
CA GLU A 206 -6.36 21.33 -2.54
C GLU A 206 -6.23 22.72 -3.18
N ARG A 207 -6.42 23.79 -2.40
CA ARG A 207 -6.35 25.18 -2.90
C ARG A 207 -5.16 25.96 -2.35
N SER A 208 -4.44 25.39 -1.40
CA SER A 208 -3.32 25.99 -0.70
C SER A 208 -2.29 24.92 -0.33
N SER A 209 -1.09 25.35 0.06
CA SER A 209 -0.05 24.44 0.56
C SER A 209 -0.48 23.81 1.88
N TYR A 210 -1.18 24.57 2.72
CA TYR A 210 -1.79 24.08 3.95
C TYR A 210 -2.80 22.96 3.69
N ASP A 211 -3.71 23.14 2.72
CA ASP A 211 -4.69 22.11 2.34
C ASP A 211 -3.99 20.87 1.78
N ALA A 212 -2.95 21.05 0.95
CA ALA A 212 -2.19 19.94 0.39
C ALA A 212 -1.52 19.08 1.46
N ILE A 213 -0.85 19.70 2.44
CA ILE A 213 -0.25 18.96 3.55
C ILE A 213 -1.32 18.29 4.42
N ARG A 214 -2.47 18.94 4.63
CA ARG A 214 -3.58 18.31 5.34
C ARG A 214 -4.14 17.09 4.61
N SER A 215 -4.32 17.14 3.29
CA SER A 215 -4.75 16.00 2.48
C SER A 215 -3.75 14.84 2.55
N VAL A 216 -2.45 15.15 2.46
CA VAL A 216 -1.38 14.15 2.59
C VAL A 216 -1.40 13.50 3.97
N VAL A 217 -1.45 14.28 5.05
CA VAL A 217 -1.53 13.74 6.42
C VAL A 217 -2.81 12.92 6.57
N PHE A 218 -3.96 13.44 6.16
CA PHE A 218 -5.24 12.75 6.25
C PHE A 218 -5.19 11.36 5.58
N LEU A 219 -4.75 11.27 4.34
CA LEU A 219 -4.68 9.99 3.62
C LEU A 219 -3.57 9.09 4.17
N CYS A 220 -2.32 9.58 4.21
CA CYS A 220 -1.17 8.75 4.53
C CYS A 220 -1.22 8.29 5.99
N ARG A 221 -1.47 9.22 6.90
CA ARG A 221 -1.53 8.93 8.33
C ARG A 221 -2.80 8.18 8.67
N GLY A 222 -3.96 8.61 8.15
CA GLY A 222 -5.21 7.90 8.35
C GLY A 222 -5.15 6.43 7.88
N ALA A 223 -4.49 6.17 6.76
CA ALA A 223 -4.24 4.81 6.30
C ALA A 223 -3.35 4.03 7.29
N LEU A 224 -2.25 4.60 7.77
CA LEU A 224 -1.38 3.94 8.74
C LEU A 224 -2.07 3.69 10.10
N GLU A 225 -2.92 4.60 10.58
CA GLU A 225 -3.74 4.39 11.78
C GLU A 225 -4.74 3.24 11.56
N VAL A 226 -5.35 3.14 10.37
CA VAL A 226 -6.21 2.01 10.01
C VAL A 226 -5.43 0.69 9.98
N LEU A 227 -4.25 0.69 9.36
CA LEU A 227 -3.42 -0.51 9.22
C LEU A 227 -2.81 -0.99 10.54
N SER A 228 -2.61 -0.07 11.49
CA SER A 228 -2.16 -0.38 12.85
C SER A 228 -3.23 -1.11 13.67
N ASN A 229 -4.51 -1.02 13.27
CA ASN A 229 -5.61 -1.62 14.01
C ASN A 229 -6.01 -2.99 13.40
N PRO A 230 -5.81 -4.11 14.11
CA PRO A 230 -6.16 -5.45 13.63
C PRO A 230 -7.66 -5.66 13.42
N SER A 231 -8.52 -4.79 13.96
CA SER A 231 -9.97 -4.86 13.72
C SER A 231 -10.38 -4.39 12.32
N PHE A 232 -9.50 -3.69 11.60
CA PHE A 232 -9.83 -3.14 10.28
C PHE A 232 -9.29 -3.94 9.10
N CYS A 233 -8.13 -4.56 9.24
CA CYS A 233 -7.46 -5.30 8.17
C CYS A 233 -6.44 -6.30 8.71
N GLU A 234 -5.95 -7.17 7.84
CA GLU A 234 -4.89 -8.13 8.16
C GLU A 234 -3.52 -7.44 8.14
N GLU A 235 -2.46 -8.14 8.53
CA GLU A 235 -1.11 -7.54 8.59
C GLU A 235 -0.59 -7.15 7.20
N PRO A 236 -0.21 -5.87 6.98
CA PRO A 236 0.21 -5.38 5.69
C PRO A 236 1.64 -5.84 5.38
N HIS A 237 1.79 -6.78 4.44
CA HIS A 237 3.12 -7.23 4.03
C HIS A 237 3.72 -6.29 2.99
N ILE A 238 2.87 -5.78 2.09
CA ILE A 238 3.27 -4.85 1.06
C ILE A 238 2.28 -3.69 1.07
N ILE A 239 2.80 -2.47 1.19
CA ILE A 239 2.04 -1.24 1.00
C ILE A 239 2.44 -0.65 -0.35
N LEU A 240 1.46 -0.51 -1.23
CA LEU A 240 1.54 0.17 -2.49
C LEU A 240 1.06 1.61 -2.33
N THR A 241 1.94 2.55 -2.61
CA THR A 241 1.61 3.97 -2.68
C THR A 241 1.67 4.43 -4.12
N ASN A 242 0.79 5.35 -4.50
CA ASN A 242 0.68 5.86 -5.85
C ASN A 242 0.80 7.38 -5.84
N ASP A 243 1.78 7.87 -6.60
CA ASP A 243 2.08 9.29 -6.79
C ASP A 243 2.14 10.10 -5.46
N TRP A 244 2.12 11.42 -5.57
CA TRP A 244 2.54 12.30 -4.48
C TRP A 244 1.61 12.29 -3.25
N ILE A 245 0.29 12.18 -3.40
CA ILE A 245 -0.64 12.29 -2.26
C ILE A 245 -0.42 11.18 -1.23
N SER A 246 -0.02 9.98 -1.69
CA SER A 246 0.34 8.86 -0.81
C SER A 246 1.86 8.72 -0.58
N GLY A 247 2.65 9.64 -1.14
CA GLY A 247 4.12 9.59 -1.12
C GLY A 247 4.74 9.74 0.27
N ALA A 248 4.02 10.38 1.21
CA ALA A 248 4.49 10.52 2.59
C ALA A 248 4.44 9.22 3.40
N VAL A 249 3.67 8.19 2.99
CA VAL A 249 3.53 6.93 3.74
C VAL A 249 4.89 6.28 4.10
N PRO A 250 5.81 6.01 3.16
CA PRO A 250 7.12 5.44 3.49
C PRO A 250 7.95 6.32 4.42
N GLY A 251 7.81 7.65 4.34
CA GLY A 251 8.42 8.57 5.29
C GLY A 251 7.84 8.37 6.69
N LEU A 252 6.53 8.55 6.84
CA LEU A 252 5.81 8.35 8.10
C LEU A 252 6.11 6.98 8.72
N LEU A 253 6.04 5.90 7.94
CA LEU A 253 6.28 4.53 8.40
C LEU A 253 7.66 4.34 9.02
N ARG A 254 8.67 5.10 8.55
CA ARG A 254 10.08 4.92 8.93
C ARG A 254 10.63 6.00 9.84
N THR A 255 9.91 7.09 10.02
CA THR A 255 10.38 8.22 10.84
C THR A 255 9.44 8.54 12.00
N ASP A 256 8.18 8.13 11.94
CA ASP A 256 7.26 8.33 13.04
C ASP A 256 7.43 7.23 14.11
N PRO A 257 7.76 7.59 15.37
CA PRO A 257 7.92 6.62 16.45
C PRO A 257 6.71 5.71 16.66
N ARG A 258 5.49 6.18 16.33
CA ARG A 258 4.26 5.39 16.46
C ARG A 258 4.29 4.15 15.57
N TYR A 259 4.74 4.30 14.33
CA TYR A 259 4.72 3.23 13.34
C TYR A 259 6.00 2.40 13.36
N LEU A 260 7.13 3.01 13.75
CA LEU A 260 8.38 2.28 14.01
C LEU A 260 8.23 1.26 15.14
N ALA A 261 7.47 1.59 16.19
CA ALA A 261 7.23 0.70 17.32
C ALA A 261 6.11 -0.33 17.06
N GLU A 262 5.34 -0.17 15.99
CA GLU A 262 4.18 -1.03 15.68
C GLU A 262 4.63 -2.34 15.01
N LYS A 263 4.39 -3.45 15.70
CA LYS A 263 4.82 -4.80 15.27
C LYS A 263 4.20 -5.22 13.96
N ARG A 264 2.97 -4.77 13.65
CA ARG A 264 2.29 -5.04 12.38
C ARG A 264 3.06 -4.52 11.17
N PHE A 265 3.94 -3.52 11.36
CA PHE A 265 4.76 -2.97 10.28
C PHE A 265 6.19 -3.52 10.21
N SER A 266 6.59 -4.38 11.15
CA SER A 266 7.97 -4.88 11.29
C SER A 266 8.56 -5.49 10.02
N ASN A 267 7.72 -6.18 9.24
CA ASN A 267 8.10 -6.83 8.00
C ASN A 267 7.52 -6.12 6.76
N THR A 268 6.89 -4.97 6.91
CA THR A 268 6.23 -4.29 5.79
C THR A 268 7.23 -3.70 4.82
N ARG A 269 7.03 -3.94 3.52
CA ARG A 269 7.75 -3.26 2.45
C ARG A 269 6.83 -2.28 1.73
N VAL A 270 7.36 -1.11 1.43
CA VAL A 270 6.64 -0.10 0.65
C VAL A 270 7.12 -0.12 -0.80
N VAL A 271 6.18 -0.28 -1.72
CA VAL A 271 6.38 -0.15 -3.16
C VAL A 271 5.69 1.12 -3.63
N HIS A 272 6.44 2.01 -4.27
CA HIS A 272 5.92 3.28 -4.75
C HIS A 272 5.74 3.24 -6.26
N VAL A 273 4.52 3.52 -6.73
CA VAL A 273 4.15 3.53 -8.15
C VAL A 273 4.09 4.98 -8.63
N ILE A 274 4.75 5.25 -9.76
CA ILE A 274 4.86 6.58 -10.36
C ILE A 274 4.26 6.54 -11.76
N HIS A 275 3.20 7.33 -11.95
CA HIS A 275 2.52 7.48 -13.24
C HIS A 275 3.04 8.69 -13.99
N ASN A 276 3.42 9.74 -13.26
CA ASN A 276 4.00 10.96 -13.81
C ASN A 276 4.94 11.62 -12.79
N CYS A 277 6.16 11.92 -13.22
CA CYS A 277 7.20 12.55 -12.41
C CYS A 277 7.51 13.99 -12.85
N GLY A 278 6.71 14.60 -13.72
CA GLY A 278 6.85 16.04 -13.98
C GLY A 278 6.59 16.86 -12.71
N ARG A 279 7.24 18.01 -12.55
CA ARG A 279 7.17 18.85 -11.33
C ARG A 279 5.77 19.13 -10.81
N ALA A 280 4.78 19.27 -11.70
CA ALA A 280 3.37 19.47 -11.31
C ALA A 280 2.73 18.25 -10.62
N TYR A 281 3.32 17.06 -10.76
CA TYR A 281 2.81 15.78 -10.23
C TYR A 281 3.66 15.22 -9.08
N GLN A 282 4.73 15.91 -8.69
CA GLN A 282 5.62 15.49 -7.60
C GLN A 282 5.10 15.88 -6.20
N GLY A 283 4.03 16.68 -6.13
CA GLY A 283 3.47 17.20 -4.88
C GLY A 283 4.43 18.15 -4.18
N ARG A 284 4.53 19.36 -4.73
CA ARG A 284 5.50 20.40 -4.30
C ARG A 284 4.84 21.61 -3.60
N PRO A 285 4.06 21.43 -2.51
CA PRO A 285 3.52 22.57 -1.76
C PRO A 285 4.65 23.32 -1.05
N ASN A 286 4.43 24.60 -0.73
CA ASN A 286 5.42 25.38 0.02
C ASN A 286 5.61 24.81 1.43
N THR A 287 6.83 24.86 1.95
CA THR A 287 7.12 24.55 3.37
C THR A 287 6.63 25.64 4.30
N ASN A 288 6.54 26.86 3.76
CA ASN A 288 6.00 28.02 4.44
C ASN A 288 4.91 28.68 3.59
N GLU A 289 3.77 28.98 4.19
CA GLU A 289 2.68 29.69 3.51
C GLU A 289 2.30 30.93 4.32
N PHE A 290 2.46 32.12 3.73
CA PHE A 290 2.18 33.41 4.39
C PHE A 290 2.88 33.61 5.76
N GLY A 291 4.09 33.08 5.93
CA GLY A 291 4.83 33.15 7.20
C GLY A 291 4.47 32.03 8.18
N GLU A 292 3.60 31.09 7.81
CA GLU A 292 3.23 29.91 8.59
C GLU A 292 4.07 28.70 8.14
N ASP A 293 4.92 28.19 9.03
CA ASP A 293 5.67 26.94 8.85
C ASP A 293 4.72 25.74 8.96
N LEU A 294 4.68 24.96 7.89
CA LEU A 294 3.79 23.83 7.68
C LEU A 294 4.43 22.49 8.04
N TRP A 295 5.75 22.42 8.23
CA TRP A 295 6.43 21.17 8.60
C TRP A 295 5.83 20.50 9.84
N PRO A 296 5.52 21.24 10.93
CA PRO A 296 5.04 20.60 12.13
C PRO A 296 3.65 19.95 11.96
N LEU A 297 2.87 20.24 10.90
CA LEU A 297 1.62 19.52 10.60
C LEU A 297 1.83 18.02 10.42
N LEU A 298 2.96 17.62 9.83
CA LEU A 298 3.34 16.21 9.67
C LEU A 298 3.56 15.53 11.02
N ASN A 299 3.72 16.27 12.11
CA ASN A 299 3.95 15.76 13.46
C ASN A 299 5.17 14.83 13.53
N LEU A 300 6.27 15.25 12.89
CA LEU A 300 7.57 14.58 12.86
C LEU A 300 8.64 15.48 13.48
N SER A 301 9.75 14.87 13.91
CA SER A 301 10.96 15.57 14.37
C SER A 301 11.61 16.34 13.22
N ASP A 302 12.12 17.56 13.49
CA ASP A 302 12.77 18.44 12.51
C ASP A 302 13.96 17.79 11.80
N GLU A 303 14.60 16.78 12.43
CA GLU A 303 15.69 16.02 11.83
C GLU A 303 15.29 15.28 10.54
N HIS A 304 13.99 15.01 10.36
CA HIS A 304 13.47 14.32 9.19
C HIS A 304 13.05 15.26 8.06
N PHE A 305 13.10 16.58 8.27
CA PHE A 305 12.66 17.57 7.27
C PHE A 305 13.34 17.38 5.92
N PHE A 306 14.66 17.12 5.92
CA PHE A 306 15.43 16.91 4.69
C PHE A 306 14.88 15.78 3.82
N GLY A 307 14.29 14.75 4.43
CA GLY A 307 13.69 13.64 3.70
C GLY A 307 12.42 14.03 2.94
N PHE A 308 11.79 15.15 3.27
CA PHE A 308 10.54 15.63 2.67
C PHE A 308 10.71 16.93 1.86
N ALA A 309 11.86 17.60 1.97
CA ALA A 309 12.18 18.80 1.21
C ALA A 309 12.44 18.46 -0.27
N ASP A 310 12.08 19.39 -1.16
CA ASP A 310 12.43 19.27 -2.57
C ASP A 310 13.95 19.43 -2.76
N PRO A 311 14.60 18.52 -3.50
CA PRO A 311 16.06 18.56 -3.66
C PRO A 311 16.55 19.72 -4.52
N THR A 312 15.66 20.39 -5.25
CA THR A 312 15.98 21.55 -6.09
C THR A 312 15.56 22.88 -5.48
N ASP A 313 14.71 22.87 -4.45
CA ASP A 313 14.21 24.07 -3.78
C ASP A 313 13.74 23.75 -2.34
N SER A 314 14.57 24.05 -1.33
CA SER A 314 14.24 23.75 0.07
C SER A 314 13.02 24.52 0.63
N TYR A 315 12.51 25.52 -0.09
CA TYR A 315 11.25 26.21 0.27
C TYR A 315 10.01 25.40 -0.13
N LEU A 316 10.19 24.30 -0.85
CA LEU A 316 9.12 23.38 -1.24
C LEU A 316 9.29 22.05 -0.52
N PHE A 317 8.17 21.45 -0.14
CA PHE A 317 8.14 20.01 0.08
C PHE A 317 8.19 19.29 -1.26
N ASN A 318 8.46 17.98 -1.23
CA ASN A 318 8.27 17.11 -2.37
C ASN A 318 7.88 15.71 -1.89
N MET A 319 6.60 15.35 -2.03
CA MET A 319 6.09 14.08 -1.50
C MET A 319 6.55 12.87 -2.31
N THR A 320 6.80 13.03 -3.61
CA THR A 320 7.44 11.98 -4.41
C THR A 320 8.90 11.80 -4.00
N ALA A 321 9.63 12.88 -3.75
CA ALA A 321 10.99 12.80 -3.19
C ALA A 321 10.99 12.15 -1.81
N ALA A 322 10.00 12.45 -0.96
CA ALA A 322 9.82 11.78 0.33
C ALA A 322 9.63 10.27 0.18
N ALA A 323 8.82 9.86 -0.79
CA ALA A 323 8.68 8.45 -1.12
C ALA A 323 10.01 7.83 -1.53
N LEU A 324 10.70 8.47 -2.47
CA LEU A 324 12.00 8.08 -2.97
C LEU A 324 13.10 8.15 -1.90
N PHE A 325 13.00 8.99 -0.88
CA PHE A 325 14.01 9.06 0.16
C PHE A 325 13.85 7.90 1.14
N HIS A 326 12.62 7.61 1.55
CA HIS A 326 12.35 6.70 2.65
C HIS A 326 12.02 5.26 2.24
N LEU A 327 11.59 4.97 1.00
CA LEU A 327 11.11 3.61 0.68
C LEU A 327 12.14 2.50 0.98
N ASN A 328 11.62 1.36 1.42
CA ASN A 328 12.38 0.15 1.76
C ASN A 328 12.07 -1.04 0.83
N GLY A 329 11.23 -0.84 -0.19
CA GLY A 329 10.88 -1.83 -1.21
C GLY A 329 11.36 -1.39 -2.59
N ALA A 330 10.41 -1.15 -3.50
CA ALA A 330 10.68 -0.89 -4.92
C ALA A 330 9.98 0.37 -5.42
N VAL A 331 10.44 0.86 -6.57
CA VAL A 331 9.77 1.90 -7.36
C VAL A 331 9.28 1.25 -8.65
N ILE A 332 8.01 1.48 -8.99
CA ILE A 332 7.41 0.99 -10.24
C ILE A 332 7.02 2.19 -11.11
N ALA A 333 7.60 2.27 -12.30
CA ALA A 333 7.19 3.17 -13.35
C ALA A 333 6.23 2.46 -14.31
N VAL A 334 5.31 3.20 -14.92
CA VAL A 334 4.26 2.67 -15.82
C VAL A 334 4.76 2.10 -17.16
N SER A 335 6.06 2.08 -17.41
CA SER A 335 6.67 1.33 -18.52
C SER A 335 8.20 1.20 -18.38
N LYS A 336 8.81 0.26 -19.12
CA LYS A 336 10.28 0.12 -19.20
C LYS A 336 10.98 1.34 -19.79
N PRO A 337 10.50 1.92 -20.92
CA PRO A 337 11.07 3.17 -21.43
C PRO A 337 10.94 4.30 -20.41
N TYR A 338 9.80 4.41 -19.74
CA TYR A 338 9.59 5.47 -18.76
C TYR A 338 10.52 5.33 -17.55
N ALA A 339 10.73 4.10 -17.05
CA ALA A 339 11.73 3.84 -16.00
C ALA A 339 13.15 4.30 -16.39
N GLN A 340 13.55 4.17 -17.66
CA GLN A 340 14.84 4.68 -18.13
C GLN A 340 14.85 6.20 -18.23
N GLN A 341 13.75 6.82 -18.66
CA GLN A 341 13.62 8.28 -18.73
C GLN A 341 13.74 8.93 -17.34
N LEU A 342 13.17 8.32 -16.30
CA LEU A 342 13.29 8.82 -14.91
C LEU A 342 14.75 8.93 -14.43
N LEU A 343 15.69 8.22 -15.07
CA LEU A 343 17.11 8.28 -14.75
C LEU A 343 17.83 9.47 -15.40
N THR A 344 17.20 10.20 -16.32
CA THR A 344 17.77 11.37 -17.00
C THR A 344 17.23 12.67 -16.38
N PRO A 345 17.96 13.79 -16.50
CA PRO A 345 17.49 15.09 -16.00
C PRO A 345 16.12 15.50 -16.55
N GLU A 346 15.87 15.24 -17.84
CA GLU A 346 14.63 15.61 -18.52
C GLU A 346 13.43 14.78 -18.03
N GLY A 347 13.63 13.50 -17.73
CA GLY A 347 12.56 12.62 -17.27
C GLY A 347 12.36 12.59 -15.76
N GLY A 348 13.43 12.73 -14.98
CA GLY A 348 13.37 12.80 -13.52
C GLY A 348 12.95 14.17 -12.99
N ASP A 349 13.12 15.24 -13.79
CA ASP A 349 12.68 16.61 -13.51
C ASP A 349 13.06 17.10 -12.09
N GLY A 350 14.34 16.94 -11.74
CA GLY A 350 14.92 17.28 -10.43
C GLY A 350 15.04 16.11 -9.45
N LEU A 351 14.41 14.96 -9.75
CA LEU A 351 14.48 13.74 -8.94
C LEU A 351 15.37 12.64 -9.56
N GLU A 352 16.05 12.91 -10.68
CA GLU A 352 16.87 11.93 -11.41
C GLU A 352 17.93 11.28 -10.51
N SER A 353 18.56 12.06 -9.62
CA SER A 353 19.56 11.53 -8.70
C SER A 353 18.96 10.56 -7.66
N TYR A 354 17.69 10.74 -7.28
CA TYR A 354 16.97 9.85 -6.39
C TYR A 354 16.65 8.52 -7.09
N PHE A 355 16.23 8.58 -8.35
CA PHE A 355 15.99 7.39 -9.17
C PHE A 355 17.27 6.63 -9.46
N GLN A 356 18.36 7.31 -9.78
CA GLN A 356 19.67 6.69 -10.02
C GLN A 356 20.17 5.93 -8.80
N ARG A 357 20.04 6.51 -7.59
CA ARG A 357 20.37 5.81 -6.32
C ARG A 357 19.50 4.58 -6.06
N ARG A 358 18.37 4.45 -6.76
CA ARG A 358 17.42 3.34 -6.64
C ARG A 358 17.28 2.51 -7.91
N ARG A 359 18.23 2.63 -8.83
CA ARG A 359 18.17 1.95 -10.14
C ARG A 359 17.93 0.45 -10.01
N ASP A 360 18.53 -0.20 -9.01
CA ASP A 360 18.42 -1.65 -8.79
C ASP A 360 17.04 -2.11 -8.30
N VAL A 361 16.24 -1.17 -7.79
CA VAL A 361 14.87 -1.41 -7.31
C VAL A 361 13.84 -0.58 -8.08
N LEU A 362 14.22 -0.01 -9.24
CA LEU A 362 13.36 0.71 -10.16
C LEU A 362 12.95 -0.21 -11.30
N PHE A 363 11.66 -0.51 -11.39
CA PHE A 363 11.10 -1.40 -12.39
C PHE A 363 10.14 -0.64 -13.31
N GLY A 364 10.20 -0.93 -14.60
CA GLY A 364 9.20 -0.46 -15.55
C GLY A 364 8.21 -1.57 -15.86
N ILE A 365 6.95 -1.40 -15.48
CA ILE A 365 5.87 -2.36 -15.74
C ILE A 365 4.76 -1.64 -16.49
N SER A 366 4.43 -2.14 -17.69
CA SER A 366 3.41 -1.52 -18.52
C SER A 366 2.03 -1.65 -17.89
N ASN A 367 1.22 -0.59 -17.97
CA ASN A 367 -0.20 -0.61 -17.60
C ASN A 367 -1.02 -1.71 -18.34
N GLY A 368 -0.48 -2.29 -19.43
CA GLY A 368 -1.16 -3.29 -20.27
C GLY A 368 -0.86 -4.78 -20.01
N VAL A 369 0.28 -5.21 -19.45
CA VAL A 369 0.71 -6.64 -19.33
C VAL A 369 1.86 -6.78 -18.30
N SER A 370 2.08 -7.80 -17.43
CA SER A 370 1.41 -9.07 -17.09
C SER A 370 1.34 -9.22 -15.55
N ALA A 371 0.28 -9.82 -15.03
CA ALA A 371 0.16 -10.15 -13.59
C ALA A 371 1.39 -10.90 -13.04
N ALA A 372 2.08 -11.69 -13.88
CA ALA A 372 3.26 -12.46 -13.50
C ALA A 372 4.50 -11.61 -13.20
N GLU A 373 4.70 -10.47 -13.88
CA GLU A 373 5.86 -9.58 -13.62
C GLU A 373 5.65 -8.80 -12.32
N LEU A 374 4.43 -8.31 -12.08
CA LEU A 374 4.01 -7.74 -10.80
C LEU A 374 4.16 -8.76 -9.68
N GLN A 375 3.59 -9.95 -9.85
CA GLN A 375 3.67 -11.05 -8.89
C GLN A 375 5.13 -11.38 -8.54
N ARG A 376 6.06 -11.39 -9.51
CA ARG A 376 7.49 -11.60 -9.25
C ARG A 376 8.08 -10.50 -8.37
N VAL A 377 7.81 -9.22 -8.66
CA VAL A 377 8.30 -8.10 -7.84
C VAL A 377 7.74 -8.21 -6.41
N PHE A 378 6.43 -8.46 -6.28
CA PHE A 378 5.81 -8.63 -4.95
C PHE A 378 6.31 -9.88 -4.23
N GLN A 379 6.58 -10.99 -4.92
CA GLN A 379 7.20 -12.17 -4.34
C GLN A 379 8.63 -11.91 -3.88
N GLN A 380 9.43 -11.22 -4.69
CA GLN A 380 10.81 -10.86 -4.34
C GLN A 380 10.83 -9.97 -3.10
N HIS A 381 10.08 -8.86 -3.10
CA HIS A 381 10.08 -7.93 -1.97
C HIS A 381 9.32 -8.47 -0.75
N GLY A 382 8.25 -9.24 -0.96
CA GLY A 382 7.55 -9.99 0.08
C GLY A 382 8.40 -11.13 0.67
N SER A 383 9.36 -11.70 -0.09
CA SER A 383 10.32 -12.65 0.47
C SER A 383 11.41 -11.98 1.31
N LEU A 384 11.85 -10.78 0.90
CA LEU A 384 12.81 -9.97 1.65
C LEU A 384 12.20 -9.40 2.94
N ALA A 385 10.89 -9.12 2.96
CA ALA A 385 10.12 -8.86 4.19
C ALA A 385 10.27 -9.97 5.23
N ARG A 386 10.29 -11.24 4.78
CA ARG A 386 10.40 -12.41 5.66
C ARG A 386 11.83 -12.69 6.17
N GLY A 387 12.83 -11.97 5.65
CA GLY A 387 14.25 -12.32 5.76
C GLY A 387 15.11 -11.45 6.69
N ALA A 388 14.54 -10.78 7.69
CA ALA A 388 15.29 -10.05 8.71
C ALA A 388 15.30 -10.81 10.05
N THR A 389 16.07 -11.89 10.09
CA THR A 389 16.73 -12.35 11.32
C THR A 389 18.12 -12.81 10.91
N VAL A 390 19.11 -12.00 11.25
CA VAL A 390 20.46 -12.49 11.52
C VAL A 390 20.62 -12.46 13.03
#